data_AF-A0A933URL2-F1
#
_entry.id   AF-A0A933URL2-F1
#
_cell.length_a   1.000
_cell.length_b   1.000
_cell.length_c   1.000
_cell.angle_alpha   90.00
_cell.angle_beta   90.00
_cell.angle_gamma   90.00
#
_symmetry.space_group_name_H-M   'P 1'
#
loop_
_entity.id
_entity.type
_entity.pdbx_description
1 polymer ?
#
loop_
_entity_poly.entity_id
_entity_poly.type
_entity_poly.pdbx_seq_one_letter_code
_entity_poly.pdbx_strand_id
1 'polypeptide(L)'
;MPRTAQRPERINLRVSSQSKSTLERAAAFTDKTVTDFVVESALKRAESVVRAHEVIELSGPEWRRFQALLLNPPKPAARLKKALAQHARVVRR
;
A
#
# COMPACT_ATOMS: atom_id res chain seq x y z
N MET A 1 -14.59 -20.93 21.22
CA MET A 1 -13.70 -19.76 21.03
C MET A 1 -14.53 -18.50 21.27
N PRO A 2 -14.28 -17.67 22.28
CA PRO A 2 -15.07 -16.46 22.49
C PRO A 2 -14.68 -15.45 21.40
N ARG A 3 -15.67 -15.02 20.62
CA ARG A 3 -15.52 -13.99 19.60
C ARG A 3 -15.41 -12.66 20.34
N THR A 4 -14.20 -12.16 20.56
CA THR A 4 -13.97 -10.84 21.13
C THR A 4 -14.72 -9.83 20.26
N ALA A 5 -15.79 -9.24 20.80
CA ALA A 5 -16.48 -8.15 20.15
C ALA A 5 -15.47 -7.03 19.92
N GLN A 6 -15.09 -6.81 18.66
CA GLN A 6 -14.20 -5.74 18.23
C GLN A 6 -14.82 -4.43 18.70
N ARG A 7 -14.18 -3.77 19.67
CA ARG A 7 -14.62 -2.46 20.13
C ARG A 7 -14.37 -1.47 19.01
N PRO A 8 -15.32 -0.57 18.71
CA PRO A 8 -15.09 0.45 17.70
C PRO A 8 -13.93 1.36 18.12
N GLU A 9 -12.93 1.48 17.25
CA GLU A 9 -11.81 2.40 17.42
C GLU A 9 -12.22 3.80 16.93
N ARG A 10 -11.71 4.85 17.60
CA ARG A 10 -12.09 6.24 17.32
C ARG A 10 -10.89 7.04 16.81
N ILE A 11 -11.10 7.76 15.71
CA ILE A 11 -10.14 8.72 15.16
C ILE A 11 -10.64 10.13 15.49
N ASN A 12 -9.85 10.90 16.24
CA ASN A 12 -10.16 12.30 16.55
C ASN A 12 -9.42 13.22 15.58
N LEU A 13 -10.15 14.05 14.84
CA LEU A 13 -9.61 14.96 13.83
C LEU A 13 -9.97 16.40 14.16
N ARG A 14 -9.00 17.29 14.02
CA ARG A 14 -9.22 18.75 14.00
C ARG A 14 -9.06 19.23 12.57
N VAL A 15 -10.04 19.98 12.09
CA VAL A 15 -10.06 20.56 10.75
C VAL A 15 -10.34 22.05 10.84
N SER A 16 -9.85 22.82 9.89
CA SER A 16 -10.21 24.24 9.77
C SER A 16 -11.69 24.37 9.37
N SER A 17 -12.28 25.54 9.62
CA SER A 17 -13.66 25.83 9.22
C SER A 17 -13.86 25.70 7.70
N GLN A 18 -12.86 26.09 6.91
CA GLN A 18 -12.90 25.97 5.45
C GLN A 18 -12.90 24.52 4.98
N SER A 19 -12.06 23.66 5.59
CA SER A 19 -12.05 22.24 5.30
C SER A 19 -13.37 21.58 5.69
N LYS A 20 -13.91 21.93 6.87
CA LYS A 20 -15.22 21.43 7.32
C LYS A 20 -16.34 21.75 6.33
N SER A 21 -16.45 23.02 5.91
CA SER A 21 -17.45 23.44 4.94
C SER A 21 -17.32 22.72 3.59
N THR A 22 -16.09 22.44 3.17
CA THR A 22 -15.86 21.69 1.92
C THR A 22 -16.27 20.23 2.05
N LEU A 23 -15.95 19.58 3.18
CA LEU A 23 -16.36 18.21 3.48
C LEU A 23 -17.88 18.08 3.58
N GLU A 24 -18.56 19.05 4.21
CA GLU A 24 -20.02 19.10 4.31
C GLU A 24 -20.70 19.15 2.93
N ARG A 25 -20.21 20.01 2.03
CA ARG A 25 -20.74 20.09 0.66
C ARG A 25 -20.52 18.78 -0.11
N ALA A 26 -19.33 18.19 0.00
CA ALA A 26 -19.03 16.94 -0.69
C ALA A 26 -19.86 15.76 -0.15
N ALA A 27 -20.07 15.70 1.16
CA ALA A 27 -20.94 14.73 1.80
C ALA A 27 -22.40 14.92 1.35
N ALA A 28 -22.89 16.15 1.26
CA ALA A 28 -24.22 16.47 0.74
C ALA A 28 -24.41 16.05 -0.73
N PHE A 29 -23.41 16.20 -1.59
CA PHE A 29 -23.48 15.75 -2.99
C PHE A 29 -23.47 14.23 -3.16
N THR A 30 -23.12 13.48 -2.12
CA THR A 30 -23.04 12.02 -2.14
C THR A 30 -24.09 11.36 -1.25
N ASP A 31 -25.05 12.14 -0.73
CA ASP A 31 -26.08 11.71 0.22
C ASP A 31 -25.52 10.95 1.44
N LYS A 32 -24.37 11.43 1.95
CA LYS A 32 -23.65 10.82 3.08
C LYS A 32 -23.50 11.80 4.23
N THR A 33 -23.31 11.28 5.43
CA THR A 33 -22.85 12.11 6.55
C THR A 33 -21.39 12.52 6.34
N VAL A 34 -20.97 13.62 6.96
CA VAL A 34 -19.58 14.08 6.89
C VAL A 34 -18.62 13.00 7.40
N THR A 35 -19.00 12.29 8.47
CA THR A 35 -18.22 11.20 9.03
C THR A 35 -18.04 10.07 8.02
N ASP A 36 -19.13 9.61 7.40
CA ASP A 36 -19.07 8.51 6.43
C ASP A 36 -18.24 8.91 5.21
N PHE A 37 -18.45 10.12 4.70
CA PHE A 37 -17.69 10.66 3.58
C PHE A 37 -16.18 10.70 3.87
N VAL A 38 -15.79 11.16 5.06
CA VAL A 38 -14.38 11.25 5.48
C VAL A 38 -13.77 9.86 5.64
N VAL A 39 -14.46 8.93 6.30
CA VAL A 39 -13.97 7.58 6.52
C VAL A 39 -13.79 6.85 5.19
N GLU A 40 -14.78 6.87 4.31
CA GLU A 40 -14.71 6.22 3.00
C GLU A 40 -13.60 6.82 2.13
N SER A 41 -13.50 8.15 2.09
CA SER A 41 -12.45 8.83 1.32
C SER A 41 -11.05 8.51 1.85
N ALA A 42 -10.89 8.48 3.18
CA ALA A 42 -9.63 8.14 3.82
C ALA A 42 -9.24 6.68 3.55
N LEU A 43 -10.18 5.74 3.67
CA LEU A 43 -9.95 4.33 3.38
C LEU A 43 -9.58 4.10 1.91
N LYS A 44 -10.32 4.68 0.98
CA LYS A 44 -10.02 4.58 -0.46
C LYS A 44 -8.62 5.07 -0.78
N ARG A 45 -8.19 6.17 -0.15
CA ARG A 45 -6.82 6.68 -0.32
C ARG A 45 -5.79 5.77 0.34
N ALA A 46 -6.05 5.29 1.55
CA ALA A 46 -5.17 4.39 2.27
C ALA A 46 -4.93 3.09 1.49
N GLU A 47 -5.99 2.48 0.96
CA GLU A 47 -5.89 1.27 0.12
C GLU A 47 -5.03 1.50 -1.12
N SER A 48 -5.18 2.66 -1.79
CA SER A 48 -4.34 3.02 -2.93
C SER A 48 -2.87 3.16 -2.54
N VAL A 49 -2.57 3.76 -1.38
CA VAL A 49 -1.19 3.90 -0.89
C VAL A 49 -0.61 2.55 -0.52
N VAL A 50 -1.33 1.73 0.23
CA VAL A 50 -0.90 0.36 0.61
C VAL A 50 -0.62 -0.46 -0.64
N ARG A 51 -1.55 -0.47 -1.61
CA ARG A 51 -1.38 -1.18 -2.88
C ARG A 51 -0.13 -0.73 -3.63
N ALA A 52 0.14 0.57 -3.71
CA ALA A 52 1.31 1.09 -4.41
C ALA A 52 2.64 0.66 -3.79
N HIS A 53 2.66 0.35 -2.49
CA HIS A 53 3.85 -0.10 -1.78
C HIS A 53 4.00 -1.62 -1.71
N GLU A 54 2.88 -2.36 -1.72
CA GLU A 54 2.89 -3.81 -1.49
C GLU A 54 2.67 -4.63 -2.76
N VAL A 55 2.08 -4.05 -3.81
CA VAL A 55 1.72 -4.75 -5.04
C VAL A 55 2.59 -4.28 -6.20
N ILE A 56 3.25 -5.23 -6.85
CA ILE A 56 3.94 -5.00 -8.12
C ILE A 56 2.97 -5.31 -9.24
N GLU A 57 2.49 -4.28 -9.92
CA GLU A 57 1.69 -4.43 -11.14
C GLU A 57 2.62 -4.55 -12.35
N LEU A 58 2.40 -5.58 -13.17
CA LEU A 58 3.15 -5.81 -14.40
C LEU A 58 2.20 -5.74 -15.59
N SER A 59 2.58 -4.98 -16.61
CA SER A 59 1.89 -5.01 -17.90
C SER A 59 2.04 -6.40 -18.56
N GLY A 60 1.18 -6.70 -19.54
CA GLY A 60 1.24 -7.99 -20.25
C GLY A 60 2.63 -8.36 -20.79
N PRO A 61 3.37 -7.45 -21.44
CA PRO A 61 4.76 -7.70 -21.86
C PRO A 61 5.73 -7.94 -20.70
N GLU A 62 5.62 -7.16 -19.61
CA GLU A 62 6.47 -7.31 -18.43
C GLU A 62 6.21 -8.64 -17.73
N TRP A 63 4.95 -9.06 -17.63
CA TRP A 63 4.57 -10.36 -17.10
C TRP A 63 5.19 -11.51 -17.89
N ARG A 64 5.13 -11.47 -19.23
CA ARG A 64 5.78 -12.49 -20.08
C ARG A 64 7.29 -12.53 -19.86
N ARG A 65 7.94 -11.37 -19.74
CA ARG A 65 9.39 -11.29 -19.46
C ARG A 65 9.71 -11.86 -18.08
N PHE A 66 8.93 -11.50 -17.07
CA PHE A 66 9.07 -12.00 -15.71
C PHE A 66 8.90 -13.53 -15.66
N GLN A 67 7.86 -14.05 -16.30
CA GLN A 67 7.59 -15.48 -16.39
C GLN A 67 8.74 -16.23 -17.09
N ALA A 68 9.25 -15.69 -18.21
CA ALA A 68 10.38 -16.29 -18.92
C ALA A 68 11.64 -16.37 -18.04
N LEU A 69 11.92 -15.32 -17.25
CA LEU A 69 13.04 -15.30 -16.31
C LEU A 69 12.85 -16.25 -15.12
N LEU A 70 11.61 -16.45 -14.65
CA LEU A 70 11.30 -17.43 -13.61
C LEU A 70 11.48 -18.87 -14.10
N LEU A 71 11.03 -19.17 -15.31
CA LEU A 71 11.12 -20.52 -15.89
C LEU A 71 12.54 -20.85 -16.36
N ASN A 72 13.28 -19.86 -16.85
CA ASN A 72 14.65 -20.01 -17.33
C ASN A 72 15.57 -19.01 -16.63
N PRO A 73 15.93 -19.26 -15.36
CA PRO A 73 16.74 -18.33 -14.59
C PRO A 73 18.15 -18.20 -15.20
N PRO A 74 18.61 -16.98 -15.52
CA PRO A 74 19.95 -16.78 -16.05
C PRO A 74 21.01 -17.04 -14.97
N LYS A 75 22.23 -17.42 -15.40
CA LYS A 75 23.35 -17.58 -14.48
C LYS A 75 23.68 -16.24 -13.78
N PRO A 76 23.97 -16.23 -12.47
CA PRO A 76 24.32 -15.02 -11.75
C PRO A 76 25.49 -14.27 -12.39
N ALA A 77 25.34 -12.97 -12.59
CA ALA A 77 26.40 -12.11 -13.11
C ALA A 77 27.63 -12.11 -12.18
N ALA A 78 28.83 -11.94 -12.75
CA ALA A 78 30.08 -11.90 -11.96
C ALA A 78 30.07 -10.83 -10.86
N ARG A 79 29.44 -9.68 -11.14
CA ARG A 79 29.24 -8.59 -10.15
C ARG A 79 28.37 -9.02 -8.97
N LEU A 80 27.29 -9.77 -9.23
CA LEU A 80 26.40 -10.29 -8.18
C LEU A 80 27.13 -11.30 -7.29
N LYS A 81 27.92 -12.20 -7.89
CA LYS A 81 28.77 -13.15 -7.14
C LYS A 81 29.76 -12.44 -6.23
N LYS A 82 30.43 -11.39 -6.73
CA LYS A 82 31.38 -10.58 -5.95
C LYS A 82 30.68 -9.86 -4.78
N ALA A 83 29.51 -9.27 -5.01
CA ALA A 83 28.73 -8.59 -3.99
C ALA A 83 28.28 -9.55 -2.88
N LEU A 84 27.78 -10.74 -3.23
CA LEU A 84 27.40 -11.77 -2.25
C LEU A 84 28.59 -12.24 -1.40
N ALA A 85 29.76 -12.47 -2.02
CA ALA A 85 30.98 -12.84 -1.29
C ALA A 85 31.44 -11.74 -0.32
N GLN A 86 31.32 -10.47 -0.72
CA GLN A 86 31.62 -9.33 0.15
C GLN A 86 30.62 -9.23 1.31
N HIS A 87 29.33 -9.36 1.03
CA HIS A 87 28.27 -9.31 2.06
C HIS A 87 28.46 -10.43 3.10
N ALA A 88 28.74 -11.66 2.66
CA ALA A 88 29.02 -12.79 3.55
C ALA A 88 30.23 -12.55 4.48
N ARG A 89 31.21 -11.76 4.05
CA ARG A 89 32.38 -11.39 4.87
C ARG A 89 32.05 -10.30 5.91
N VAL A 90 31.11 -9.40 5.60
CA VAL A 90 30.71 -8.30 6.48
C VAL A 90 29.73 -8.77 7.56
N VAL A 91 28.77 -9.63 7.21
CA VAL A 91 27.73 -10.13 8.15
C VAL A 91 28.27 -11.18 9.14
N ARG A 92 29.42 -11.79 8.86
CA ARG A 92 30.07 -12.77 9.76
C ARG A 92 30.91 -12.13 10.89
N ARG A 93 30.93 -10.80 10.99
CA ARG A 93 31.53 -10.04 12.09
C ARG A 93 30.44 -9.56 13.04
#